data_AF-A0A3L9YIW4-F1
#
_entry.id   AF-A0A3L9YIW4-F1
#
_cell.length_a   1.000
_cell.length_b   1.000
_cell.length_c   1.000
_cell.angle_alpha   90.00
_cell.angle_beta   90.00
_cell.angle_gamma   90.00
#
_symmetry.space_group_name_H-M   'P 1'
#
loop_
_entity.id
_entity.type
_entity.pdbx_description
1 polymer ?
#
loop_
_entity_poly.entity_id
_entity_poly.type
_entity_poly.pdbx_seq_one_letter_code
_entity_poly.pdbx_strand_id
1 'polypeptide(L)'
;MKGILSLLKMKARSGKPSDDHTDSVLFSTAFAGQGVDDSMLVPWEARAVEVGAKRLPTSRGGKLLQGLWAKDKYMAHLDKDAVERMERFFEFAAVPSNRDVIRQDEYGNFMVVLLTGTIAVDRVQPWGEQLRLAETRPGDILGEMSLLDSGIRFSACTTLTDCEIAVLSAEAMDDMMTKDPQLAASLIALLARKLSLRLRVVSARLSDNQK
;
A
#
# COMPACT_ATOMS: atom_id res chain seq x y z
N MET A 1 -1.24 -72.65 10.96
CA MET A 1 -0.37 -71.59 11.52
C MET A 1 -1.23 -70.36 11.76
N LYS A 2 -1.29 -69.90 13.02
CA LYS A 2 -1.57 -68.54 13.56
C LYS A 2 -2.22 -67.53 12.59
N GLY A 3 -3.34 -66.85 12.85
CA GLY A 3 -4.01 -66.46 14.09
C GLY A 3 -4.45 -64.98 13.97
N ILE A 4 -5.57 -64.61 14.60
CA ILE A 4 -5.99 -63.25 14.97
C ILE A 4 -6.72 -62.43 13.88
N LEU A 5 -8.01 -62.75 13.73
CA LEU A 5 -9.07 -61.82 13.29
C LEU A 5 -10.02 -61.65 14.47
N SER A 6 -9.87 -60.56 15.24
CA SER A 6 -10.87 -60.11 16.22
C SER A 6 -10.61 -58.67 16.65
N LEU A 7 -11.53 -57.80 16.24
CA LEU A 7 -12.08 -56.62 16.93
C LEU A 7 -11.24 -55.91 18.00
N LEU A 8 -11.01 -54.59 17.82
CA LEU A 8 -11.54 -53.54 18.71
C LEU A 8 -11.16 -52.11 18.26
N LYS A 9 -12.21 -51.32 18.01
CA LYS A 9 -12.34 -49.85 18.15
C LYS A 9 -11.06 -49.05 18.46
N MET A 10 -10.72 -48.10 17.58
CA MET A 10 -10.37 -46.74 18.01
C MET A 10 -10.98 -45.70 17.09
N LYS A 11 -12.13 -45.19 17.57
CA LYS A 11 -12.72 -43.88 17.37
C LYS A 11 -11.74 -42.89 16.71
N ALA A 12 -11.89 -42.65 15.41
CA ALA A 12 -11.28 -41.51 14.75
C ALA A 12 -11.82 -40.25 15.44
N ARG A 13 -11.00 -39.66 16.29
CA ARG A 13 -11.27 -38.37 16.91
C ARG A 13 -11.45 -37.36 15.78
N SER A 14 -12.63 -36.77 15.74
CA SER A 14 -12.91 -35.50 15.09
C SER A 14 -11.93 -34.44 15.62
N GLY A 15 -10.85 -34.20 14.88
CA GLY A 15 -10.12 -32.95 14.96
C GLY A 15 -10.69 -32.05 13.89
N LYS A 16 -11.36 -30.96 14.28
CA LYS A 16 -11.47 -29.78 13.41
C LYS A 16 -10.04 -29.44 12.93
N PRO A 17 -9.82 -29.03 11.68
CA PRO A 17 -8.58 -28.33 11.37
C PRO A 17 -8.51 -27.17 12.36
N SER A 18 -7.43 -27.10 13.13
CA SER A 18 -7.09 -25.85 13.80
C SER A 18 -7.01 -24.80 12.71
N ASP A 19 -7.77 -23.71 12.86
CA ASP A 19 -7.48 -22.45 12.17
C ASP A 19 -6.08 -22.03 12.63
N ASP A 20 -5.05 -22.59 11.99
CA ASP A 20 -3.76 -21.94 11.92
C ASP A 20 -4.00 -20.72 11.03
N HIS A 21 -4.44 -19.62 11.65
CA HIS A 21 -4.23 -18.30 11.10
C HIS A 21 -2.72 -18.13 11.00
N THR A 22 -2.17 -18.60 9.88
CA THR A 22 -0.80 -18.31 9.51
C THR A 22 -0.80 -16.83 9.21
N ASP A 23 -0.11 -16.04 10.03
CA ASP A 23 0.05 -14.61 9.78
C ASP A 23 0.55 -14.44 8.33
N SER A 24 -0.16 -13.63 7.56
CA SER A 24 0.26 -13.33 6.20
C SER A 24 1.58 -12.56 6.26
N VAL A 25 2.54 -12.94 5.44
CA VAL A 25 3.82 -12.26 5.28
C VAL A 25 4.08 -11.97 3.80
N LEU A 26 3.02 -11.90 3.00
CA LEU A 26 3.09 -11.85 1.55
C LEU A 26 3.82 -10.59 1.07
N PHE A 27 3.48 -9.43 1.61
CA PHE A 27 4.02 -8.15 1.17
C PHE A 27 5.37 -7.85 1.82
N SER A 28 5.55 -8.19 3.09
CA SER A 28 6.82 -8.02 3.80
C SER A 28 7.93 -8.91 3.25
N THR A 29 7.66 -10.18 2.91
CA THR A 29 8.69 -11.11 2.41
C THR A 29 8.95 -11.02 0.91
N ALA A 30 8.07 -10.38 0.14
CA ALA A 30 8.25 -10.27 -1.31
C ALA A 30 9.52 -9.47 -1.69
N PHE A 31 9.95 -8.52 -0.85
CA PHE A 31 11.23 -7.81 -1.01
C PHE A 31 12.44 -8.75 -0.89
N ALA A 32 12.45 -9.64 0.11
CA ALA A 32 13.50 -10.65 0.26
C ALA A 32 13.53 -11.62 -0.94
N GLY A 33 12.36 -11.95 -1.50
CA GLY A 33 12.25 -12.73 -2.74
C GLY A 33 12.90 -12.08 -3.97
N GLN A 34 13.08 -10.77 -3.96
CA GLN A 34 13.82 -10.02 -4.99
C GLN A 34 15.30 -9.78 -4.65
N GLY A 35 15.80 -10.39 -3.57
CA GLY A 35 17.19 -10.21 -3.11
C GLY A 35 17.44 -8.87 -2.42
N VAL A 36 16.38 -8.17 -1.98
CA VAL A 36 16.50 -6.94 -1.20
C VAL A 36 16.73 -7.33 0.26
N ASP A 37 17.87 -6.89 0.81
CA ASP A 37 18.19 -7.04 2.23
C ASP A 37 17.48 -5.93 3.05
N ASP A 38 17.13 -6.21 4.30
CA ASP A 38 16.51 -5.24 5.23
C ASP A 38 17.29 -3.91 5.31
N SER A 39 18.61 -3.95 5.16
CA SER A 39 19.49 -2.77 5.14
C SER A 39 19.29 -1.86 3.92
N MET A 40 18.71 -2.37 2.83
CA MET A 40 18.41 -1.61 1.61
C MET A 40 16.98 -1.03 1.64
N LEU A 41 16.13 -1.54 2.54
CA LEU A 41 14.73 -1.16 2.64
C LEU A 41 14.60 0.15 3.42
N VAL A 42 13.79 1.06 2.89
CA VAL A 42 13.44 2.33 3.55
C VAL A 42 12.01 2.22 4.08
N PRO A 43 11.83 1.90 5.37
CA PRO A 43 10.51 1.85 5.98
C PRO A 43 9.95 3.25 6.24
N TRP A 44 8.63 3.36 6.44
CA TRP A 44 7.98 4.63 6.69
C TRP A 44 8.54 5.33 7.93
N GLU A 45 8.86 4.58 8.98
CA GLU A 45 9.37 5.10 10.25
C GLU A 45 10.69 5.85 10.05
N ALA A 46 11.60 5.30 9.24
CA ALA A 46 12.85 5.96 8.88
C ALA A 46 12.59 7.21 8.03
N ARG A 47 11.74 7.09 7.00
CA ARG A 47 11.36 8.20 6.12
C ARG A 47 10.68 9.34 6.88
N ALA A 48 9.80 9.02 7.84
CA ALA A 48 9.06 9.96 8.67
C ALA A 48 9.99 10.87 9.46
N VAL A 49 11.08 10.32 10.00
CA VAL A 49 12.12 11.09 10.69
C VAL A 49 12.81 12.06 9.72
N GLU A 50 13.22 11.57 8.54
CA GLU A 50 13.91 12.41 7.54
C GLU A 50 13.06 13.59 7.05
N VAL A 51 11.76 13.37 6.84
CA VAL A 51 10.85 14.41 6.34
C VAL A 51 10.29 15.31 7.44
N GLY A 52 10.62 15.06 8.71
CA GLY A 52 10.08 15.80 9.84
C GLY A 52 8.56 15.61 10.00
N ALA A 53 8.06 14.41 9.71
CA ALA A 53 6.66 14.06 9.84
C ALA A 53 6.20 14.17 11.30
N LYS A 54 4.99 14.66 11.50
CA LYS A 54 4.32 14.70 12.80
C LYS A 54 3.09 13.82 12.76
N ARG A 55 2.94 12.95 13.76
CA ARG A 55 1.75 12.10 13.88
C ARG A 55 0.48 12.94 13.90
N LEU A 56 -0.48 12.56 13.07
CA LEU A 56 -1.82 13.13 13.02
C LEU A 56 -2.80 12.20 13.77
N PRO A 57 -3.76 12.72 14.53
CA PRO A 57 -4.76 11.87 15.19
C PRO A 57 -5.59 11.08 14.17
N THR A 58 -5.79 9.79 14.43
CA THR A 58 -6.63 8.89 13.61
C THR A 58 -8.03 9.47 13.37
N SER A 59 -8.62 10.16 14.35
CA SER A 59 -9.93 10.79 14.20
C SER A 59 -9.98 11.91 13.15
N ARG A 60 -8.86 12.61 12.91
CA ARG A 60 -8.75 13.63 11.85
C ARG A 60 -8.39 12.98 10.52
N GLY A 61 -7.35 12.14 10.52
CA GLY A 61 -6.90 11.44 9.32
C GLY A 61 -7.98 10.55 8.70
N GLY A 62 -8.67 9.77 9.53
CA GLY A 62 -9.79 8.92 9.13
C GLY A 62 -10.95 9.71 8.51
N LYS A 63 -11.38 10.82 9.14
CA LYS A 63 -12.41 11.70 8.56
C LYS A 63 -12.05 12.25 7.18
N LEU A 64 -10.79 12.65 6.99
CA LEU A 64 -10.30 13.11 5.68
C LEU A 64 -10.33 11.98 4.66
N LEU A 65 -9.81 10.80 5.03
CA LEU A 65 -9.79 9.62 4.19
C LEU A 65 -11.20 9.20 3.76
N GLN A 66 -12.13 9.07 4.72
CA GLN A 66 -13.55 8.81 4.48
C GLN A 66 -14.15 9.83 3.51
N GLY A 67 -13.90 11.12 3.73
CA GLY A 67 -14.45 12.19 2.89
C GLY A 67 -13.94 12.17 1.45
N LEU A 68 -12.68 11.76 1.24
CA LEU A 68 -12.08 11.61 -0.09
C LEU A 68 -12.59 10.35 -0.79
N TRP A 69 -12.58 9.23 -0.09
CA TRP A 69 -12.96 7.94 -0.64
C TRP A 69 -14.46 7.83 -0.92
N ALA A 70 -15.32 8.48 -0.12
CA ALA A 70 -16.75 8.58 -0.41
C ALA A 70 -17.06 9.31 -1.74
N LYS A 71 -16.14 10.15 -2.23
CA LYS A 71 -16.28 10.91 -3.49
C LYS A 71 -15.62 10.23 -4.68
N ASP A 72 -14.72 9.27 -4.44
CA ASP A 72 -14.04 8.56 -5.51
C ASP A 72 -15.00 7.50 -6.09
N LYS A 73 -15.35 7.65 -7.37
CA LYS A 73 -16.28 6.76 -8.08
C LYS A 73 -15.87 5.28 -8.07
N TYR A 74 -14.58 4.99 -7.90
CA TYR A 74 -14.08 3.62 -7.80
C TYR A 74 -14.12 3.08 -6.38
N MET A 75 -14.25 3.96 -5.39
CA MET A 75 -14.27 3.65 -3.97
C MET A 75 -15.68 3.71 -3.35
N ALA A 76 -16.65 4.27 -4.07
CA ALA A 76 -18.04 4.35 -3.62
C ALA A 76 -18.70 2.98 -3.32
N HIS A 77 -18.07 1.87 -3.74
CA HIS A 77 -18.51 0.50 -3.43
C HIS A 77 -17.99 -0.02 -2.09
N LEU A 78 -17.00 0.66 -1.48
CA LEU A 78 -16.64 0.42 -0.09
C LEU A 78 -17.70 1.10 0.77
N ASP A 79 -18.43 0.32 1.56
CA ASP A 79 -19.32 0.90 2.55
C ASP A 79 -18.51 1.71 3.58
N LYS A 80 -19.20 2.62 4.26
CA LYS A 80 -18.58 3.49 5.27
C LYS A 80 -17.88 2.68 6.36
N ASP A 81 -18.47 1.55 6.74
CA ASP A 81 -17.96 0.65 7.77
C ASP A 81 -16.63 -0.01 7.34
N ALA A 82 -16.46 -0.33 6.05
CA ALA A 82 -15.21 -0.83 5.51
C ALA A 82 -14.11 0.23 5.57
N VAL A 83 -14.40 1.47 5.20
CA VAL A 83 -13.40 2.55 5.28
C VAL A 83 -13.00 2.79 6.73
N GLU A 84 -13.96 2.86 7.66
CA GLU A 84 -13.68 3.02 9.09
C GLU A 84 -12.88 1.84 9.67
N ARG A 85 -13.17 0.61 9.23
CA ARG A 85 -12.34 -0.55 9.59
C ARG A 85 -10.92 -0.42 9.04
N MET A 86 -10.75 0.13 7.84
CA MET A 86 -9.46 0.25 7.17
C MET A 86 -8.53 1.25 7.86
N GLU A 87 -9.08 2.30 8.48
CA GLU A 87 -8.32 3.34 9.18
C GLU A 87 -7.36 2.81 10.23
N ARG A 88 -7.68 1.68 10.87
CA ARG A 88 -6.82 1.09 11.92
C ARG A 88 -5.47 0.59 11.40
N PHE A 89 -5.37 0.36 10.08
CA PHE A 89 -4.15 -0.11 9.43
C PHE A 89 -3.31 1.05 8.87
N PHE A 90 -3.87 2.27 8.85
CA PHE A 90 -3.15 3.45 8.37
C PHE A 90 -2.51 4.20 9.53
N GLU A 91 -1.26 4.62 9.32
CA GLU A 91 -0.69 5.73 10.08
C GLU A 91 -1.09 7.05 9.42
N PHE A 92 -1.35 8.08 10.21
CA PHE A 92 -1.64 9.41 9.68
C PHE A 92 -0.55 10.39 10.12
N ALA A 93 -0.08 11.21 9.18
CA ALA A 93 1.01 12.15 9.43
C ALA A 93 0.80 13.48 8.70
N ALA A 94 1.30 14.55 9.33
CA ALA A 94 1.50 15.85 8.70
C ALA A 94 2.98 16.00 8.32
N VAL A 95 3.23 16.39 7.07
CA VAL A 95 4.56 16.57 6.49
C VAL A 95 4.69 18.02 6.01
N PRO A 96 5.74 18.76 6.41
CA PRO A 96 5.97 20.12 5.92
C PRO A 96 6.21 20.16 4.40
N SER A 97 6.03 21.33 3.80
CA SER A 97 6.48 21.60 2.43
C SER A 97 7.97 21.35 2.20
N ASN A 98 8.35 21.12 0.93
CA ASN A 98 9.71 20.85 0.46
C ASN A 98 10.38 19.63 1.12
N ARG A 99 9.66 18.50 1.17
CA ARG A 99 10.15 17.22 1.71
C ARG A 99 9.95 16.09 0.72
N ASP A 100 10.99 15.27 0.57
CA ASP A 100 10.97 14.09 -0.28
C ASP A 100 10.35 12.91 0.47
N VAL A 101 9.06 12.69 0.26
CA VAL A 101 8.28 11.60 0.88
C VAL A 101 8.65 10.26 0.27
N ILE A 102 8.93 10.24 -1.04
CA ILE A 102 9.45 9.08 -1.76
C ILE A 102 10.63 9.56 -2.60
N ARG A 103 11.76 8.86 -2.57
CA ARG A 103 12.85 9.11 -3.52
C ARG A 103 12.87 8.02 -4.57
N GLN A 104 13.27 8.39 -5.79
CA GLN A 104 13.44 7.47 -6.89
C GLN A 104 14.57 6.48 -6.60
N ASP A 105 14.47 5.27 -7.13
CA ASP A 105 15.50 4.23 -7.09
C ASP A 105 15.81 3.67 -5.69
N GLU A 106 15.03 4.03 -4.67
CA GLU A 106 15.04 3.39 -3.36
C GLU A 106 14.10 2.17 -3.32
N TYR A 107 14.35 1.25 -2.39
CA TYR A 107 13.37 0.23 -2.01
C TYR A 107 12.53 0.75 -0.85
N GLY A 108 11.24 1.02 -1.07
CA GLY A 108 10.33 1.46 -0.02
C GLY A 108 9.13 0.54 0.10
N ASN A 109 8.80 0.14 1.33
CA ASN A 109 7.76 -0.85 1.65
C ASN A 109 6.43 -0.22 2.11
N PHE A 110 6.11 0.99 1.65
CA PHE A 110 4.89 1.69 2.04
C PHE A 110 4.25 2.42 0.85
N MET A 111 2.97 2.70 0.95
CA MET A 111 2.27 3.63 0.07
C MET A 111 1.70 4.80 0.87
N VAL A 112 1.40 5.90 0.20
CA VAL A 112 0.76 7.07 0.81
C VAL A 112 -0.49 7.48 0.04
N VAL A 113 -1.52 7.91 0.78
CA VAL A 113 -2.69 8.59 0.26
C VAL A 113 -2.59 10.05 0.67
N LEU A 114 -2.63 10.97 -0.29
CA LEU A 114 -2.64 12.39 0.00
C LEU A 114 -4.02 12.80 0.56
N LEU A 115 -4.06 13.34 1.78
CA LEU A 115 -5.31 13.79 2.42
C LEU A 115 -5.55 15.27 2.19
N THR A 116 -4.52 16.10 2.33
CA THR A 116 -4.55 17.54 2.07
C THR A 116 -3.19 18.00 1.53
N GLY A 117 -3.18 19.12 0.80
CA GLY A 117 -1.96 19.69 0.23
C GLY A 117 -1.70 19.25 -1.21
N THR A 118 -0.43 19.29 -1.63
CA THR A 118 -0.01 18.95 -3.00
C THR A 118 1.40 18.36 -2.99
N ILE A 119 1.58 17.25 -3.69
CA ILE A 119 2.86 16.57 -3.90
C ILE A 119 3.16 16.55 -5.40
N ALA A 120 4.39 16.94 -5.74
CA ALA A 120 4.95 16.76 -7.08
C ALA A 120 5.42 15.33 -7.25
N VAL A 121 5.13 14.74 -8.41
CA VAL A 121 5.69 13.46 -8.83
C VAL A 121 6.63 13.71 -9.99
N ASP A 122 7.92 13.56 -9.73
CA ASP A 122 9.00 13.86 -10.66
C ASP A 122 9.79 12.58 -10.96
N ARG A 123 10.24 12.42 -12.21
CA ARG A 123 11.14 11.33 -12.60
C ARG A 123 12.43 11.90 -13.15
N VAL A 124 13.55 11.48 -12.57
CA VAL A 124 14.88 11.75 -13.10
C VAL A 124 15.15 10.76 -14.22
N GLN A 125 15.30 11.28 -15.44
CA GLN A 125 15.65 10.47 -16.60
C GLN A 125 17.11 10.00 -16.52
N PRO A 126 17.48 8.90 -17.20
CA PRO A 126 18.87 8.41 -17.21
C PRO A 126 19.91 9.45 -17.68
N TRP A 127 19.50 10.43 -18.48
CA TRP A 127 20.35 11.54 -18.94
C TRP A 127 20.35 12.78 -18.02
N GLY A 128 19.73 12.69 -16.84
CA GLY A 128 19.78 13.71 -15.78
C GLY A 128 18.66 14.76 -15.81
N GLU A 129 17.78 14.73 -16.81
CA GLU A 129 16.63 15.64 -16.88
C GLU A 129 15.54 15.25 -15.86
N GLN A 130 14.98 16.25 -15.17
CA GLN A 130 13.82 16.06 -14.30
C GLN A 130 12.53 16.29 -15.06
N LEU A 131 11.69 15.25 -15.16
CA LEU A 131 10.39 15.31 -15.81
C LEU A 131 9.27 15.26 -14.77
N ARG A 132 8.45 16.32 -14.70
CA ARG A 132 7.21 16.36 -13.93
C ARG A 132 6.18 15.43 -14.55
N LEU A 133 5.92 14.30 -13.89
CA LEU A 133 4.92 13.32 -14.33
C LEU A 133 3.50 13.75 -13.93
N ALA A 134 3.34 14.27 -12.72
CA ALA A 134 2.06 14.70 -12.19
C ALA A 134 2.20 15.66 -11.00
N GLU A 135 1.13 16.40 -10.72
CA GLU A 135 0.88 17.02 -9.43
C GLU A 135 -0.36 16.36 -8.83
N THR A 136 -0.22 15.85 -7.62
CA THR A 136 -1.29 15.09 -6.96
C THR A 136 -2.39 16.00 -6.46
N ARG A 137 -3.60 15.44 -6.40
CA ARG A 137 -4.74 16.01 -5.69
C ARG A 137 -5.07 15.17 -4.45
N PRO A 138 -5.73 15.74 -3.44
CA PRO A 138 -6.28 14.96 -2.33
C PRO A 138 -7.06 13.73 -2.84
N GLY A 139 -6.75 12.57 -2.28
CA GLY A 139 -7.26 11.25 -2.66
C GLY A 139 -6.35 10.46 -3.62
N ASP A 140 -5.30 11.10 -4.17
CA ASP A 140 -4.31 10.40 -4.98
C ASP A 140 -3.44 9.49 -4.11
N ILE A 141 -3.05 8.36 -4.71
CA ILE A 141 -2.21 7.33 -4.11
C ILE A 141 -0.85 7.37 -4.81
N LEU A 142 0.20 7.31 -4.00
CA LEU A 142 1.60 7.28 -4.41
C LEU A 142 2.32 6.09 -3.76
N GLY A 143 3.30 5.54 -4.48
CA GLY A 143 4.12 4.44 -3.98
C GLY A 143 3.42 3.09 -3.95
N GLU A 144 2.21 2.99 -4.50
CA GLU A 144 1.43 1.75 -4.56
C GLU A 144 2.09 0.68 -5.43
N MET A 145 2.83 1.08 -6.46
CA MET A 145 3.53 0.14 -7.34
C MET A 145 4.52 -0.70 -6.53
N SER A 146 5.49 -0.05 -5.88
CA SER A 146 6.50 -0.70 -5.05
C SER A 146 5.92 -1.47 -3.87
N LEU A 147 4.82 -1.02 -3.28
CA LEU A 147 4.15 -1.80 -2.24
C LEU A 147 3.61 -3.13 -2.81
N LEU A 148 3.02 -3.11 -4.01
CA LEU A 148 2.39 -4.28 -4.62
C LEU A 148 3.36 -5.23 -5.30
N ASP A 149 4.41 -4.71 -5.95
CA ASP A 149 5.35 -5.49 -6.75
C ASP A 149 6.73 -5.68 -6.09
N SER A 150 6.95 -5.06 -4.92
CA SER A 150 8.24 -5.04 -4.20
C SER A 150 9.41 -4.48 -5.02
N GLY A 151 9.12 -3.69 -6.05
CA GLY A 151 10.09 -3.06 -6.92
C GLY A 151 10.61 -1.72 -6.40
N ILE A 152 11.66 -1.23 -7.05
CA ILE A 152 12.24 0.09 -6.77
C ILE A 152 11.22 1.21 -7.01
N ARG A 153 11.38 2.33 -6.30
CA ARG A 153 10.55 3.52 -6.49
C ARG A 153 10.76 4.09 -7.89
N PHE A 154 9.69 4.10 -8.67
CA PHE A 154 9.72 4.57 -10.07
C PHE A 154 9.94 6.09 -10.22
N SER A 155 9.53 6.88 -9.24
CA SER A 155 9.55 8.35 -9.27
C SER A 155 9.77 8.93 -7.88
N ALA A 156 10.33 10.14 -7.83
CA ALA A 156 10.40 10.95 -6.62
C ALA A 156 9.05 11.63 -6.35
N CYS A 157 8.71 11.79 -5.07
CA CYS A 157 7.52 12.49 -4.61
C CYS A 157 7.88 13.54 -3.58
N THR A 158 7.76 14.82 -3.93
CA THR A 158 8.17 15.95 -3.08
C THR A 158 6.96 16.83 -2.75
N THR A 159 6.73 17.11 -1.47
CA THR A 159 5.63 17.99 -1.03
C THR A 159 5.85 19.41 -1.51
N LEU A 160 4.89 20.00 -2.24
CA LEU A 160 4.91 21.40 -2.66
C LEU A 160 4.30 22.34 -1.61
N THR A 161 3.37 21.82 -0.81
CA THR A 161 2.76 22.50 0.33
C THR A 161 2.92 21.66 1.58
N ASP A 162 2.55 22.20 2.74
CA ASP A 162 2.30 21.35 3.90
C ASP A 162 1.20 20.33 3.53
N CYS A 163 1.44 19.06 3.85
CA CYS A 163 0.60 17.95 3.45
C CYS A 163 0.16 17.14 4.66
N GLU A 164 -1.06 16.63 4.62
CA GLU A 164 -1.49 15.52 5.49
C GLU A 164 -1.61 14.27 4.64
N ILE A 165 -1.11 13.15 5.15
CA ILE A 165 -1.07 11.88 4.43
C ILE A 165 -1.55 10.74 5.32
N ALA A 166 -2.11 9.72 4.69
CA ALA A 166 -2.32 8.40 5.28
C ALA A 166 -1.27 7.45 4.71
N VAL A 167 -0.62 6.66 5.55
CA VAL A 167 0.47 5.75 5.18
C VAL A 167 0.07 4.33 5.50
N LEU A 168 0.33 3.43 4.55
CA LEU A 168 0.11 1.99 4.71
C LEU A 168 1.42 1.26 4.38
N SER A 169 1.99 0.56 5.35
CA SER A 169 3.18 -0.27 5.18
C SER A 169 2.83 -1.66 4.66
N ALA A 170 3.83 -2.39 4.15
CA ALA A 170 3.73 -3.79 3.77
C ALA A 170 3.30 -4.66 4.96
N GLU A 171 3.83 -4.39 6.14
CA GLU A 171 3.44 -5.07 7.39
C GLU A 171 1.97 -4.82 7.75
N ALA A 172 1.49 -3.58 7.60
CA ALA A 172 0.08 -3.26 7.85
C ALA A 172 -0.85 -3.86 6.80
N MET A 173 -0.39 -4.01 5.55
CA MET A 173 -1.11 -4.72 4.48
C MET A 173 -1.22 -6.22 4.80
N ASP A 174 -0.13 -6.84 5.25
CA ASP A 174 -0.08 -8.23 5.73
C ASP A 174 -0.98 -8.46 6.96
N ASP A 175 -0.97 -7.52 7.91
CA ASP A 175 -1.85 -7.54 9.07
C ASP A 175 -3.33 -7.43 8.66
N MET A 176 -3.63 -6.58 7.66
CA MET A 176 -4.98 -6.48 7.08
C MET A 176 -5.40 -7.78 6.39
N MET A 177 -4.50 -8.44 5.66
CA MET A 177 -4.79 -9.75 5.06
C MET A 177 -5.13 -10.81 6.09
N THR A 178 -4.50 -10.76 7.26
CA THR A 178 -4.71 -11.72 8.35
C THR A 178 -6.01 -11.43 9.11
N LYS A 179 -6.21 -10.16 9.51
CA LYS A 179 -7.32 -9.76 10.38
C LYS A 179 -8.63 -9.51 9.63
N ASP A 180 -8.55 -9.07 8.38
CA ASP A 180 -9.71 -8.71 7.56
C ASP A 180 -9.46 -8.96 6.06
N PRO A 181 -9.37 -10.24 5.63
CA PRO A 181 -9.00 -10.59 4.26
C PRO A 181 -9.91 -9.97 3.19
N GLN A 182 -11.20 -9.80 3.50
CA GLN A 182 -12.17 -9.20 2.58
C GLN A 182 -11.86 -7.71 2.35
N LEU A 183 -11.45 -7.01 3.41
CA LEU A 183 -11.03 -5.62 3.33
C LEU A 183 -9.72 -5.48 2.54
N ALA A 184 -8.73 -6.34 2.81
CA ALA A 184 -7.48 -6.38 2.06
C ALA A 184 -7.73 -6.63 0.56
N ALA A 185 -8.56 -7.63 0.23
CA ALA A 185 -8.93 -7.90 -1.15
C ALA A 185 -9.61 -6.71 -1.84
N SER A 186 -10.44 -5.95 -1.11
CA SER A 186 -11.10 -4.77 -1.63
C SER A 186 -10.12 -3.64 -1.93
N LEU A 187 -9.14 -3.41 -1.04
CA LEU A 187 -8.07 -2.44 -1.26
C LEU A 187 -7.14 -2.84 -2.42
N ILE A 188 -6.74 -4.11 -2.51
CA ILE A 188 -5.92 -4.61 -3.62
C ILE A 188 -6.65 -4.44 -4.96
N ALA A 189 -7.94 -4.82 -5.02
CA ALA A 189 -8.74 -4.66 -6.23
C ALA A 189 -8.87 -3.19 -6.66
N LEU A 190 -8.88 -2.27 -5.70
CA LEU A 190 -8.88 -0.85 -5.96
C LEU A 190 -7.54 -0.37 -6.53
N LEU A 191 -6.42 -0.74 -5.90
CA LEU A 191 -5.10 -0.33 -6.35
C LEU A 191 -4.84 -0.85 -7.77
N ALA A 192 -5.14 -2.13 -8.02
CA ALA A 192 -5.05 -2.74 -9.34
C ALA A 192 -5.88 -1.98 -10.40
N ARG A 193 -7.09 -1.54 -10.05
CA ARG A 193 -7.95 -0.76 -10.95
C ARG A 193 -7.35 0.62 -11.24
N LYS A 194 -6.85 1.33 -10.24
CA LYS A 194 -6.21 2.64 -10.43
C LYS A 194 -4.98 2.52 -11.33
N LEU A 195 -4.13 1.52 -11.11
CA LEU A 195 -2.97 1.22 -11.95
C LEU A 195 -3.38 0.89 -13.39
N SER A 196 -4.38 0.03 -13.59
CA SER A 196 -4.90 -0.31 -14.93
C SER A 196 -5.39 0.92 -15.71
N LEU A 197 -6.08 1.84 -15.03
CA LEU A 197 -6.56 3.08 -15.64
C LEU A 197 -5.42 4.03 -15.99
N ARG A 198 -4.44 4.21 -15.08
CA ARG A 198 -3.23 5.01 -15.33
C ARG A 198 -2.49 4.46 -16.55
N LEU A 199 -2.28 3.15 -16.63
CA LEU A 199 -1.64 2.50 -17.77
C LEU A 199 -2.39 2.77 -19.08
N ARG A 200 -3.72 2.64 -19.10
CA ARG A 200 -4.53 2.90 -20.30
C ARG A 200 -4.38 4.34 -20.82
N VAL A 201 -4.35 5.32 -19.91
CA VAL A 201 -4.17 6.74 -20.27
C VAL A 201 -2.78 6.98 -20.83
N VAL A 202 -1.74 6.42 -20.20
CA VAL A 202 -0.36 6.55 -20.69
C VAL A 202 -0.21 5.90 -22.07
N SER A 203 -0.72 4.68 -22.25
CA SER A 203 -0.68 3.98 -23.53
C SER A 203 -1.39 4.75 -24.65
N ALA A 204 -2.54 5.37 -24.38
CA ALA A 204 -3.23 6.18 -25.38
C ALA A 204 -2.40 7.40 -25.83
N ARG A 205 -1.78 8.11 -24.88
CA ARG A 205 -0.92 9.28 -25.19
C ARG A 205 0.31 8.91 -26.02
N LEU A 206 0.91 7.75 -25.76
CA LEU A 206 2.06 7.26 -26.53
C LEU A 206 1.68 6.93 -27.98
N SER A 207 0.49 6.35 -28.20
CA SER A 207 -0.01 6.06 -29.54
C SER A 207 -0.36 7.32 -30.34
N ASP A 208 -0.84 8.38 -29.68
CA ASP A 208 -1.19 9.64 -30.34
C ASP A 208 0.05 10.48 -30.72
N ASN A 209 1.13 10.41 -29.94
CA ASN A 209 2.39 11.11 -30.22
C ASN A 209 3.24 10.47 -31.34
N GLN A 210 2.79 9.35 -31.93
CA GLN A 210 3.46 8.66 -33.05
C GLN A 210 2.83 8.98 -34.42
N LYS A 211 1.85 9.90 -34.49
CA LYS A 211 1.24 10.40 -35.73
C LYS A 211 1.66 11.82 -36.01
#